data_AF-A0A7S0XEQ9-F1
#
_entry.id   AF-A0A7S0XEQ9-F1
#
_cell.length_a   1.000
_cell.length_b   1.000
_cell.length_c   1.000
_cell.angle_alpha   90.00
_cell.angle_beta   90.00
_cell.angle_gamma   90.00
#
_symmetry.space_group_name_H-M   'P 1'
#
loop_
_entity.id
_entity.type
_entity.pdbx_description
1 polymer ?
#
loop_
_entity_poly.entity_id
_entity_poly.type
_entity_poly.pdbx_seq_one_letter_code
_entity_poly.pdbx_strand_id
1 'polypeptide(L)'
;GPVDMCSGVAAGSAAGAIASCTTLWDTRVKRSAVVFLLGMLMMFGGKHVDFSGGGAMGGLCMGIVANKLWSSGWAPGGKVGRLSIGKDDHFAHEVEGDLAVAWKSLFQPLLFGVIGSAIKFANLSAATIPRSIMLIVIGLCIRLPAAFAACSFGALDFKEKLFIALS
;
A
#
# COMPACT_ATOMS: atom_id res chain seq x y z
N GLY A 1 12.64 -12.56 4.74
CA GLY A 1 12.84 -12.86 6.19
C GLY A 1 12.63 -11.61 7.05
N PRO A 2 12.85 -11.63 8.38
CA PRO A 2 12.65 -10.44 9.23
C PRO A 2 13.52 -9.25 8.82
N VAL A 3 14.77 -9.50 8.40
CA VAL A 3 15.72 -8.47 7.91
C VAL A 3 15.22 -7.78 6.64
N ASP A 4 14.60 -8.53 5.73
CA ASP A 4 13.99 -8.01 4.50
C ASP A 4 12.89 -6.98 4.85
N MET A 5 12.03 -7.31 5.81
CA MET A 5 10.98 -6.39 6.28
C MET A 5 11.57 -5.13 6.94
N CYS A 6 12.54 -5.29 7.85
CA CYS A 6 13.19 -4.16 8.51
C CYS A 6 13.90 -3.24 7.50
N SER A 7 14.57 -3.83 6.51
CA SER A 7 15.24 -3.07 5.44
C SER A 7 14.25 -2.31 4.57
N GLY A 8 13.10 -2.92 4.25
CA GLY A 8 11.99 -2.27 3.55
C GLY A 8 11.41 -1.09 4.32
N VAL A 9 11.19 -1.24 5.64
CA VAL A 9 10.71 -0.14 6.49
C VAL A 9 11.71 1.02 6.54
N ALA A 10 13.01 0.72 6.70
CA ALA A 10 14.06 1.74 6.73
C ALA A 10 14.18 2.48 5.38
N ALA A 11 14.23 1.74 4.28
CA ALA A 11 14.30 2.30 2.93
C ALA A 11 13.03 3.10 2.57
N GLY A 12 11.85 2.58 2.95
CA GLY A 12 10.56 3.26 2.79
C GLY A 12 10.50 4.58 3.56
N SER A 13 10.99 4.59 4.80
CA SER A 13 11.03 5.82 5.61
C SER A 13 11.96 6.87 5.00
N ALA A 14 13.12 6.47 4.46
CA ALA A 14 14.01 7.36 3.72
C ALA A 14 13.37 7.88 2.42
N ALA A 15 12.68 7.03 1.66
CA ALA A 15 11.96 7.45 0.46
C ALA A 15 10.79 8.40 0.79
N GLY A 16 10.07 8.19 1.89
CA GLY A 16 9.03 9.10 2.37
C GLY A 16 9.59 10.47 2.73
N ALA A 17 10.78 10.49 3.34
CA ALA A 17 11.53 11.71 3.60
C ALA A 17 11.92 12.45 2.32
N ILE A 18 12.34 11.74 1.26
CA ILE A 18 12.64 12.33 -0.05
C ILE A 18 11.37 12.86 -0.73
N ALA A 19 10.26 12.11 -0.68
CA ALA A 19 8.96 12.53 -1.22
C ALA A 19 8.40 13.77 -0.50
N SER A 20 8.75 13.96 0.78
CA SER A 20 8.33 15.12 1.57
C SER A 20 9.00 16.45 1.19
N CYS A 21 10.04 16.44 0.36
CA CYS A 21 10.75 17.63 -0.10
C CYS A 21 9.96 18.42 -1.15
N THR A 22 8.83 19.02 -0.74
CA THR A 22 7.86 19.70 -1.62
C THR A 22 8.40 20.93 -2.35
N THR A 23 9.52 21.52 -1.93
CA THR A 23 10.16 22.62 -2.68
C THR A 23 10.83 22.15 -3.97
N LEU A 24 11.28 20.89 -4.04
CA LEU A 24 11.78 20.30 -5.30
C LEU A 24 10.62 19.92 -6.24
N TRP A 25 9.43 19.69 -5.67
CA TRP A 25 8.27 19.13 -6.34
C TRP A 25 7.07 20.06 -6.22
N ASP A 26 7.18 21.25 -6.79
CA ASP A 26 6.22 22.32 -6.58
C ASP A 26 4.81 22.02 -7.14
N THR A 27 4.72 21.29 -8.26
CA THR A 27 3.45 20.97 -8.94
C THR A 27 2.80 19.68 -8.42
N ARG A 28 1.46 19.64 -8.29
CA ARG A 28 0.66 18.43 -7.97
C ARG A 28 1.14 17.19 -8.71
N VAL A 29 1.21 17.26 -10.04
CA VAL A 29 1.61 16.14 -10.90
C VAL A 29 3.02 15.66 -10.58
N LYS A 30 3.95 16.57 -10.25
CA LYS A 30 5.32 16.19 -9.86
C LYS A 30 5.34 15.44 -8.53
N ARG A 31 4.53 15.85 -7.56
CA ARG A 31 4.42 15.18 -6.26
C ARG A 31 3.83 13.77 -6.42
N SER A 32 2.72 13.65 -7.15
CA SER A 32 2.09 12.36 -7.43
C SER A 32 3.03 11.44 -8.23
N ALA A 33 3.74 11.98 -9.22
CA ALA A 33 4.72 11.23 -10.01
C ALA A 33 5.91 10.76 -9.16
N VAL A 34 6.42 11.57 -8.23
CA VAL A 34 7.56 11.19 -7.38
C VAL A 34 7.18 10.10 -6.40
N VAL A 35 5.99 10.17 -5.80
CA VAL A 35 5.49 9.11 -4.91
C VAL A 35 5.31 7.81 -5.69
N PHE A 36 4.75 7.89 -6.90
CA PHE A 36 4.60 6.73 -7.78
C PHE A 36 5.96 6.14 -8.20
N LEU A 37 6.89 6.98 -8.66
CA LEU A 37 8.23 6.56 -9.11
C LEU A 37 9.07 6.01 -7.96
N LEU A 38 9.04 6.62 -6.78
CA LEU A 38 9.73 6.09 -5.59
C LEU A 38 9.09 4.77 -5.12
N GLY A 39 7.76 4.65 -5.19
CA GLY A 39 7.08 3.39 -4.89
C GLY A 39 7.50 2.27 -5.86
N MET A 40 7.55 2.58 -7.16
CA MET A 40 8.03 1.64 -8.19
C MET A 40 9.51 1.31 -8.00
N LEU A 41 10.35 2.30 -7.69
CA LEU A 41 11.77 2.09 -7.39
C LEU A 41 11.95 1.18 -6.19
N MET A 42 11.13 1.30 -5.14
CA MET A 42 11.18 0.40 -3.99
C MET A 42 10.74 -1.02 -4.33
N MET A 43 9.72 -1.17 -5.18
CA MET A 43 9.26 -2.50 -5.62
C MET A 43 10.29 -3.18 -6.53
N PHE A 44 10.83 -2.47 -7.53
CA PHE A 44 11.83 -3.02 -8.46
C PHE A 44 13.21 -3.15 -7.81
N GLY A 45 13.59 -2.21 -6.96
CA GLY A 45 14.80 -2.27 -6.15
C GLY A 45 14.77 -3.45 -5.19
N GLY A 46 13.65 -3.66 -4.49
CA GLY A 46 13.44 -4.85 -3.67
C GLY A 46 13.55 -6.15 -4.47
N LYS A 47 12.99 -6.19 -5.68
CA LYS A 47 13.12 -7.35 -6.58
C LYS A 47 14.57 -7.60 -7.02
N HIS A 48 15.35 -6.55 -7.28
CA HIS A 48 16.75 -6.69 -7.69
C HIS A 48 17.66 -7.23 -6.57
N VAL A 49 17.27 -7.05 -5.30
CA VAL A 49 18.02 -7.53 -4.13
C VAL A 49 17.43 -8.85 -3.59
N ASP A 50 16.58 -9.55 -4.37
CA ASP A 50 15.85 -10.77 -3.96
C ASP A 50 14.96 -10.59 -2.71
N PHE A 51 14.69 -9.34 -2.34
CA PHE A 51 13.91 -8.88 -1.20
C PHE A 51 12.54 -8.41 -1.65
N SER A 52 11.78 -9.33 -2.25
CA SER A 52 10.47 -9.02 -2.83
C SER A 52 9.44 -8.59 -1.78
N GLY A 53 9.57 -9.02 -0.52
CA GLY A 53 8.68 -8.63 0.57
C GLY A 53 8.95 -7.23 1.09
N GLY A 54 10.23 -6.85 1.20
CA GLY A 54 10.66 -5.54 1.68
C GLY A 54 10.26 -4.40 0.76
N GLY A 55 10.24 -4.61 -0.56
CA GLY A 55 9.82 -3.59 -1.53
C GLY A 55 8.36 -3.13 -1.34
N ALA A 56 7.44 -4.07 -1.11
CA ALA A 56 6.03 -3.77 -0.87
C ALA A 56 5.82 -3.04 0.48
N MET A 57 6.47 -3.53 1.54
CA MET A 57 6.45 -2.87 2.85
C MET A 57 7.07 -1.48 2.81
N GLY A 58 8.15 -1.30 2.04
CA GLY A 58 8.80 -0.01 1.83
C GLY A 58 7.88 0.99 1.13
N GLY A 59 7.10 0.56 0.14
CA GLY A 59 6.06 1.40 -0.48
C GLY A 59 5.01 1.89 0.52
N LEU A 60 4.51 0.99 1.39
CA LEU A 60 3.54 1.33 2.43
C LEU A 60 4.13 2.29 3.47
N CYS A 61 5.32 1.98 4.00
CA CYS A 61 6.00 2.84 4.96
C CYS A 61 6.32 4.22 4.37
N MET A 62 6.71 4.28 3.10
CA MET A 62 6.95 5.53 2.38
C MET A 62 5.69 6.41 2.34
N GLY A 63 4.53 5.84 2.01
CA GLY A 63 3.25 6.57 2.00
C GLY A 63 2.87 7.12 3.38
N ILE A 64 3.00 6.30 4.43
CA ILE A 64 2.71 6.71 5.82
C ILE A 64 3.66 7.83 6.27
N VAL A 65 4.96 7.68 6.00
CA VAL A 65 5.97 8.68 6.37
C VAL A 65 5.76 9.97 5.59
N ALA A 66 5.49 9.90 4.28
CA ALA A 66 5.19 11.08 3.46
C ALA A 66 3.98 11.85 3.99
N ASN A 67 2.86 11.15 4.29
CA ASN A 67 1.67 11.75 4.88
C ASN A 67 1.99 12.44 6.23
N LYS A 68 2.70 11.76 7.12
CA LYS A 68 3.08 12.31 8.42
C LYS A 68 4.01 13.53 8.30
N LEU A 69 4.95 13.51 7.34
CA LEU A 69 5.89 14.61 7.12
C LEU A 69 5.19 15.85 6.51
N TRP A 70 4.23 15.65 5.59
CA TRP A 70 3.40 16.74 5.07
C TRP A 70 2.50 17.35 6.15
N SER A 71 1.88 16.52 7.00
CA SER A 71 1.04 16.98 8.11
C SER A 71 1.83 17.58 9.29
N SER A 72 3.07 17.17 9.49
CA SER A 72 3.93 17.73 10.56
C SER A 72 4.76 18.93 10.09
N GLY A 73 4.84 19.19 8.78
CA GLY A 73 5.73 20.19 8.19
C GLY A 73 7.23 19.89 8.42
N TRP A 74 7.58 18.65 8.75
CA TRP A 74 8.95 18.27 9.07
C TRP A 74 9.74 18.00 7.80
N ALA A 75 10.83 18.75 7.59
CA ALA A 75 11.81 18.49 6.55
C ALA A 75 13.00 17.70 7.12
N PRO A 76 13.59 16.75 6.37
CA PRO A 76 14.81 16.07 6.79
C PRO A 76 15.93 17.10 6.89
N GLY A 77 16.46 17.34 8.09
CA GLY A 77 17.57 18.28 8.30
C GLY A 77 17.32 19.46 9.24
N GLY A 78 16.26 19.45 10.06
CA GLY A 78 16.16 20.28 11.28
C GLY A 78 16.14 21.80 11.11
N LYS A 79 16.19 22.31 9.88
CA LYS A 79 15.98 23.72 9.56
C LYS A 79 14.65 23.84 8.85
N VAL A 80 13.65 24.31 9.59
CA VAL A 80 12.41 24.88 9.04
C VAL A 80 12.83 25.94 8.01
N GLY A 81 12.57 25.70 6.71
CA GLY A 81 12.57 26.80 5.75
C GLY A 81 13.38 26.71 4.45
N ARG A 82 13.68 25.54 3.85
CA ARG A 82 14.17 25.55 2.45
C ARG A 82 13.63 24.47 1.51
N LEU A 83 13.16 23.32 2.01
CA LEU A 83 12.79 22.18 1.16
C LEU A 83 11.36 21.66 1.32
N SER A 84 10.63 22.16 2.33
CA SER A 84 9.20 21.90 2.51
C SER A 84 8.46 23.23 2.65
N ILE A 85 7.38 23.39 1.90
CA ILE A 85 6.60 24.64 1.78
C ILE A 85 5.81 24.95 3.06
N GLY A 86 5.63 23.99 3.96
CA GLY A 86 4.93 24.16 5.23
C GLY A 86 4.10 22.93 5.61
N LYS A 87 3.33 23.04 6.69
CA LYS A 87 2.31 22.05 7.07
C LYS A 87 1.10 22.24 6.16
N ASP A 88 0.77 21.20 5.40
CA ASP A 88 -0.45 21.19 4.59
C ASP A 88 -0.99 19.76 4.49
N ASP A 89 -2.20 19.56 5.01
CA ASP A 89 -2.88 18.26 4.99
C ASP A 89 -3.51 17.97 3.60
N HIS A 90 -3.65 18.98 2.73
CA HIS A 90 -4.21 18.78 1.39
C HIS A 90 -3.29 17.96 0.47
N PHE A 91 -1.97 18.09 0.61
CA PHE A 91 -1.04 17.43 -0.32
C PHE A 91 -1.16 15.90 -0.32
N ALA A 92 -1.45 15.29 0.83
CA ALA A 92 -1.67 13.85 0.90
C ALA A 92 -2.92 13.43 0.16
N HIS A 93 -4.03 14.15 0.35
CA HIS A 93 -5.31 13.83 -0.26
C HIS A 93 -5.27 13.98 -1.79
N GLU A 94 -4.54 14.99 -2.28
CA GLU A 94 -4.35 15.21 -3.71
C GLU A 94 -3.61 14.04 -4.39
N VAL A 95 -2.49 13.61 -3.79
CA VAL A 95 -1.70 12.48 -4.31
C VAL A 95 -2.47 11.17 -4.22
N GLU A 96 -3.20 10.95 -3.11
CA GLU A 96 -4.06 9.79 -2.94
C GLU A 96 -5.14 9.74 -4.03
N GLY A 97 -5.79 10.88 -4.30
CA GLY A 97 -6.81 11.00 -5.34
C GLY A 97 -6.26 10.64 -6.72
N ASP A 98 -5.13 11.21 -7.11
CA ASP A 98 -4.48 10.93 -8.40
C ASP A 98 -4.13 9.44 -8.54
N LEU A 99 -3.55 8.84 -7.49
CA LEU A 99 -3.16 7.44 -7.49
C LEU A 99 -4.38 6.50 -7.49
N ALA A 100 -5.45 6.87 -6.79
CA ALA A 100 -6.70 6.12 -6.75
C ALA A 100 -7.40 6.11 -8.12
N VAL A 101 -7.37 7.23 -8.85
CA VAL A 101 -7.87 7.29 -10.23
C VAL A 101 -7.05 6.37 -11.12
N ALA A 102 -5.71 6.44 -11.07
CA ALA A 102 -4.85 5.54 -11.83
C ALA A 102 -5.12 4.06 -11.51
N TRP A 103 -5.29 3.73 -10.22
CA TRP A 103 -5.61 2.37 -9.77
C TRP A 103 -6.95 1.87 -10.33
N LYS A 104 -8.02 2.65 -10.15
CA LYS A 104 -9.37 2.25 -10.58
C LYS A 104 -9.52 2.18 -12.09
N SER A 105 -8.89 3.11 -12.81
CA SER A 105 -9.07 3.23 -14.27
C SER A 105 -8.21 2.26 -15.06
N LEU A 106 -7.00 1.92 -14.59
CA LEU A 106 -6.05 1.12 -15.37
C LEU A 106 -5.61 -0.16 -14.65
N PHE A 107 -5.04 -0.04 -13.45
CA PHE A 107 -4.39 -1.18 -12.80
C PHE A 107 -5.40 -2.25 -12.36
N GLN A 108 -6.53 -1.85 -11.79
CA GLN A 108 -7.56 -2.78 -11.31
C GLN A 108 -8.20 -3.58 -12.46
N PRO A 109 -8.70 -2.98 -13.56
CA PRO A 109 -9.20 -3.74 -14.71
C PRO A 109 -8.14 -4.63 -15.34
N LEU A 110 -6.89 -4.15 -15.45
CA LEU A 110 -5.78 -4.91 -16.00
C LEU A 110 -5.46 -6.15 -15.14
N LEU A 111 -5.41 -6.00 -13.82
CA LEU A 111 -5.16 -7.11 -12.89
C LEU A 111 -6.24 -8.18 -13.02
N PHE A 112 -7.52 -7.80 -13.01
CA PHE A 112 -8.60 -8.76 -13.20
C PHE A 112 -8.63 -9.39 -14.59
N GLY A 113 -8.30 -8.61 -15.63
CA GLY A 113 -8.17 -9.11 -17.00
C GLY A 113 -7.06 -10.15 -17.13
N VAL A 114 -5.88 -9.89 -16.58
CA VAL A 114 -4.74 -10.82 -16.61
C VAL A 114 -5.06 -12.09 -15.83
N ILE A 115 -5.59 -11.98 -14.62
CA ILE A 115 -6.00 -13.15 -13.82
C ILE A 115 -7.04 -13.99 -14.56
N GLY A 116 -8.05 -13.35 -15.17
CA GLY A 116 -9.07 -14.03 -15.97
C GLY A 116 -8.49 -14.74 -17.20
N SER A 117 -7.56 -14.10 -17.91
CA SER A 117 -6.91 -14.67 -19.09
C SER A 117 -6.02 -15.88 -18.78
N ALA A 118 -5.50 -15.97 -17.54
CA ALA A 118 -4.67 -17.09 -17.10
C ALA A 118 -5.48 -18.39 -16.91
N ILE A 119 -6.82 -18.30 -16.78
CA ILE A 119 -7.69 -19.44 -16.54
C ILE A 119 -8.03 -20.13 -17.87
N LYS A 120 -7.47 -21.32 -18.10
CA LYS A 120 -7.76 -22.16 -19.27
C LYS A 120 -8.82 -23.21 -18.94
N PHE A 121 -10.08 -22.93 -19.27
CA PHE A 121 -11.19 -23.86 -19.04
C PHE A 121 -11.04 -25.23 -19.73
N ALA A 122 -10.32 -25.31 -20.86
CA ALA A 122 -10.05 -26.56 -21.55
C ALA A 122 -9.20 -27.56 -20.74
N ASN A 123 -8.39 -27.07 -19.77
CA ASN A 123 -7.56 -27.91 -18.89
C ASN A 123 -8.17 -28.08 -17.49
N LEU A 124 -9.36 -27.51 -17.23
CA LEU A 124 -10.01 -27.61 -15.94
C LEU A 124 -10.86 -28.88 -15.86
N SER A 125 -10.41 -29.84 -15.05
CA SER A 125 -11.26 -30.95 -14.61
C SER A 125 -12.49 -30.41 -13.88
N ALA A 126 -13.67 -30.99 -14.14
CA ALA A 126 -14.92 -30.62 -13.47
C ALA A 126 -14.83 -30.72 -11.92
N ALA A 127 -13.90 -31.52 -11.40
CA ALA A 127 -13.63 -31.64 -9.96
C ALA A 127 -12.87 -30.44 -9.35
N THR A 128 -12.30 -29.55 -10.15
CA THR A 128 -11.56 -28.37 -9.66
C THR A 128 -12.51 -27.28 -9.15
N ILE A 129 -13.67 -27.12 -9.77
CA ILE A 129 -14.68 -26.12 -9.38
C ILE A 129 -15.12 -26.28 -7.91
N PRO A 130 -15.58 -27.46 -7.44
CA PRO A 130 -15.97 -27.62 -6.05
C PRO A 130 -14.79 -27.48 -5.07
N ARG A 131 -13.56 -27.82 -5.47
CA ARG A 131 -12.36 -27.61 -4.64
C ARG A 131 -12.05 -26.13 -4.44
N SER A 132 -12.19 -25.32 -5.49
CA SER A 132 -12.03 -23.86 -5.38
C SER A 132 -13.08 -23.25 -4.46
N ILE A 133 -14.34 -23.68 -4.56
CA ILE A 133 -15.41 -23.23 -3.66
C ILE A 133 -15.09 -23.61 -2.20
N MET A 134 -14.67 -24.86 -1.96
CA MET A 134 -14.30 -25.32 -0.63
C MET A 134 -13.13 -24.52 -0.04
N LEU A 135 -12.11 -24.21 -0.85
CA LEU A 135 -10.99 -23.36 -0.43
C LEU A 135 -11.44 -21.95 -0.04
N ILE A 136 -12.37 -21.34 -0.80
CA ILE A 136 -12.93 -20.03 -0.46
C ILE A 136 -13.68 -20.08 0.88
N VAL A 137 -14.51 -21.11 1.08
CA VAL A 137 -15.27 -21.28 2.32
C VAL A 137 -14.33 -21.46 3.52
N ILE A 138 -13.31 -22.32 3.41
CA ILE A 138 -12.34 -22.53 4.49
C ILE A 138 -11.58 -21.24 4.79
N GLY A 139 -11.11 -20.53 3.76
CA GLY A 139 -10.42 -19.26 3.91
C GLY A 139 -11.28 -18.21 4.63
N LEU A 140 -12.57 -18.13 4.28
CA LEU A 140 -13.52 -17.24 4.94
C LEU A 140 -13.75 -17.64 6.41
N CYS A 141 -13.92 -18.93 6.68
CA CYS A 141 -14.09 -19.46 8.04
C CYS A 141 -12.90 -19.19 8.96
N ILE A 142 -11.68 -19.04 8.43
CA ILE A 142 -10.50 -18.67 9.22
C ILE A 142 -10.34 -17.15 9.32
N ARG A 143 -10.63 -16.42 8.24
CA ARG A 143 -10.51 -14.96 8.19
C ARG A 143 -11.46 -14.28 9.18
N LEU A 144 -12.73 -14.68 9.24
CA LEU A 144 -13.73 -14.01 10.10
C LEU A 144 -13.36 -14.10 11.59
N PRO A 145 -13.03 -15.27 12.17
CA PRO A 145 -12.62 -15.36 13.57
C PRO A 145 -11.28 -14.68 13.85
N ALA A 146 -10.31 -14.75 12.93
CA ALA A 146 -9.01 -14.11 13.11
C ALA A 146 -9.15 -12.57 13.14
N ALA A 147 -9.96 -11.99 12.25
CA ALA A 147 -10.26 -10.56 12.25
C ALA A 147 -11.03 -10.16 13.52
N PHE A 148 -12.03 -10.95 13.93
CA PHE A 148 -12.77 -10.72 15.16
C PHE A 148 -11.88 -10.76 16.41
N ALA A 149 -10.96 -11.73 16.48
CA ALA A 149 -9.99 -11.86 17.57
C ALA A 149 -8.99 -10.69 17.59
N ALA A 150 -8.49 -10.27 16.42
CA ALA A 150 -7.60 -9.10 16.31
C ALA A 150 -8.26 -7.81 16.81
N CYS A 151 -9.55 -7.61 16.52
CA CYS A 151 -10.33 -6.47 17.01
C CYS A 151 -10.80 -6.60 18.47
N SER A 152 -10.73 -7.79 19.07
CA SER A 152 -11.20 -8.04 20.44
C SER A 152 -10.34 -7.38 21.52
N PHE A 153 -9.09 -7.04 21.19
CA PHE A 153 -8.19 -6.29 22.07
C PHE A 153 -8.47 -4.78 22.09
N GLY A 154 -9.38 -4.29 21.25
CA GLY A 154 -9.88 -2.91 21.28
C GLY A 154 -11.21 -2.82 22.02
N ALA A 155 -11.48 -1.65 22.61
CA ALA A 155 -12.75 -1.30 23.27
C ALA A 155 -13.90 -1.07 22.25
N LEU A 156 -14.05 -1.96 21.25
CA LEU A 156 -15.09 -1.89 20.23
C LEU A 156 -16.29 -2.76 20.58
N ASP A 157 -17.47 -2.30 20.17
CA ASP A 157 -18.73 -2.98 20.35
C ASP A 157 -18.85 -4.22 19.43
N PHE A 158 -19.71 -5.18 19.76
CA PHE A 158 -19.83 -6.45 19.03
C PHE A 158 -20.26 -6.25 17.56
N LYS A 159 -21.07 -5.20 17.31
CA LYS A 159 -21.50 -4.82 15.96
C LYS A 159 -20.35 -4.27 15.12
N GLU A 160 -19.46 -3.50 15.72
CA GLU A 160 -18.30 -2.91 15.05
C GLU A 160 -17.26 -3.98 14.72
N LYS A 161 -17.04 -4.94 15.63
CA LYS A 161 -16.16 -6.10 15.41
C LYS A 161 -16.65 -6.99 14.26
N LEU A 162 -17.96 -7.22 14.16
CA LEU A 162 -18.56 -7.98 13.07
C LEU A 162 -18.48 -7.23 11.74
N PHE A 163 -18.70 -5.92 11.74
CA PHE A 163 -18.56 -5.08 10.55
C PHE A 163 -17.13 -5.10 10.00
N ILE A 164 -16.13 -4.98 10.89
CA ILE A 164 -14.72 -5.06 10.50
C ILE A 164 -14.33 -6.47 10.02
N ALA A 165 -14.85 -7.51 10.66
CA ALA A 165 -14.56 -8.90 10.24
C ALA A 165 -15.13 -9.23 8.86
N LEU A 166 -16.30 -8.68 8.50
CA LEU A 166 -16.97 -8.89 7.21
C LEU A 166 -16.44 -7.99 6.07
N SER A 167 -15.67 -6.94 6.39
CA SER A 167 -15.05 -6.02 5.43
C SER A 167 -13.76 -6.54 4.80
#